data_AF-A0A534PMU9-F1
#
_entry.id   AF-A0A534PMU9-F1
#
_cell.length_a   1.000
_cell.length_b   1.000
_cell.length_c   1.000
_cell.angle_alpha   90.00
_cell.angle_beta   90.00
_cell.angle_gamma   90.00
#
_symmetry.space_group_name_H-M   'P 1'
#
loop_
_entity.id
_entity.type
_entity.pdbx_description
1 polymer ?
#
loop_
_entity_poly.entity_id
_entity_poly.type
_entity_poly.pdbx_seq_one_letter_code
_entity_poly.pdbx_strand_id
1 'polypeptide(L)'
;GEGDLTLVFEADHVEIYTLSFTIAPGYIGRLDAAHALYIARVQGKDKGLDRIREATKGCNDVSPAMMLLAAAEGIAKALDLGDMVGIGASAQVSAVKVTTPEKFVRAYDEFWTSVGGVRLARNMYRLKLPMLGKPILEIKRDHRSRTQRKRRFKQGVKDEVGKAFRDAALRPGTSRSSSDAAEIAATARS
;
A
#
# COMPACT_ATOMS: atom_id res chain seq x y z
N GLY A 1 2.34 -14.01 9.31
CA GLY A 1 3.44 -14.17 10.28
C GLY A 1 3.70 -12.81 10.90
N GLU A 2 4.33 -12.75 12.07
CA GLU A 2 4.81 -11.50 12.65
C GLU A 2 5.65 -10.73 11.62
N GLY A 3 5.19 -9.55 11.18
CA GLY A 3 5.93 -8.68 10.24
C GLY A 3 5.15 -8.16 9.02
N ASP A 4 3.93 -8.66 8.77
CA ASP A 4 3.08 -8.16 7.68
C ASP A 4 2.11 -7.07 8.18
N LEU A 5 2.21 -5.88 7.61
CA LEU A 5 1.27 -4.78 7.80
C LEU A 5 0.17 -4.83 6.74
N THR A 6 -1.04 -4.40 7.08
CA THR A 6 -2.16 -4.38 6.14
C THR A 6 -2.85 -3.01 6.14
N LEU A 7 -3.08 -2.49 4.94
CA LEU A 7 -3.97 -1.38 4.68
C LEU A 7 -5.31 -1.90 4.20
N VAL A 8 -6.38 -1.37 4.77
CA VAL A 8 -7.76 -1.72 4.44
C VAL A 8 -8.46 -0.49 3.88
N PHE A 9 -9.07 -0.65 2.70
CA PHE A 9 -9.98 0.33 2.15
C PHE A 9 -11.40 -0.11 2.51
N GLU A 10 -12.07 0.69 3.33
CA GLU A 10 -13.42 0.47 3.82
C GLU A 10 -14.38 1.55 3.28
N ALA A 11 -15.62 1.16 2.99
CA ALA A 11 -16.73 2.11 2.85
C ALA A 11 -17.96 1.53 3.56
N ASP A 12 -18.69 2.38 4.28
CA ASP A 12 -19.88 2.00 5.06
C ASP A 12 -19.64 0.76 5.96
N HIS A 13 -18.50 0.71 6.64
CA HIS A 13 -18.10 -0.41 7.51
C HIS A 13 -17.91 -1.75 6.81
N VAL A 14 -17.71 -1.71 5.49
CA VAL A 14 -17.41 -2.88 4.67
C VAL A 14 -16.02 -2.75 4.08
N GLU A 15 -15.18 -3.76 4.35
CA GLU A 15 -13.89 -3.90 3.66
C GLU A 15 -14.10 -4.17 2.17
N ILE A 16 -13.59 -3.29 1.32
CA ILE A 16 -13.68 -3.41 -0.14
C ILE A 16 -12.38 -3.95 -0.73
N TYR A 17 -11.24 -3.49 -0.22
CA TYR A 17 -9.92 -3.84 -0.73
C TYR A 17 -8.90 -3.90 0.39
N THR A 18 -7.90 -4.76 0.24
CA THR A 18 -6.76 -4.85 1.14
C THR A 18 -5.44 -4.84 0.39
N LEU A 19 -4.42 -4.26 1.03
CA LEU A 19 -3.03 -4.28 0.59
C LEU A 19 -2.17 -4.71 1.76
N SER A 20 -1.44 -5.81 1.60
CA SER A 20 -0.52 -6.30 2.64
C SER A 20 0.92 -6.09 2.19
N PHE A 21 1.75 -5.61 3.10
CA PHE A 21 3.14 -5.29 2.84
C PHE A 21 4.04 -5.57 4.04
N THR A 22 5.34 -5.66 3.79
CA THR A 22 6.37 -5.72 4.82
C THR A 22 7.52 -4.78 4.45
N ILE A 23 8.34 -4.41 5.43
CA ILE A 23 9.58 -3.64 5.20
C ILE A 23 10.72 -4.64 5.33
N ALA A 24 11.53 -4.76 4.28
CA ALA A 24 12.62 -5.73 4.26
C ALA A 24 13.85 -5.14 3.55
N PRO A 25 15.03 -5.77 3.69
CA PRO A 25 16.23 -5.29 3.04
C PRO A 25 16.09 -5.16 1.51
N GLY A 26 16.70 -4.13 0.91
CA GLY A 26 16.61 -3.89 -0.53
C GLY A 26 17.26 -4.98 -1.39
N TYR A 27 18.24 -5.71 -0.84
CA TYR A 27 18.93 -6.79 -1.57
C TYR A 27 17.99 -7.94 -1.98
N ILE A 28 16.86 -8.14 -1.28
CA ILE A 28 15.85 -9.16 -1.65
C ILE A 28 15.31 -8.90 -3.07
N GLY A 29 15.05 -7.63 -3.40
CA GLY A 29 14.68 -7.15 -4.73
C GLY A 29 15.86 -6.77 -5.62
N ARG A 30 17.11 -7.08 -5.21
CA ARG A 30 18.35 -6.62 -5.88
C ARG A 30 18.41 -5.10 -6.06
N LEU A 31 17.92 -4.37 -5.06
CA LEU A 31 17.99 -2.92 -5.02
C LEU A 31 19.23 -2.47 -4.26
N ASP A 32 19.85 -1.39 -4.74
CA ASP A 32 20.88 -0.64 -4.02
C ASP A 32 20.23 0.32 -3.03
N ALA A 33 19.50 -0.25 -2.06
CA ALA A 33 18.82 0.47 -0.99
C ALA A 33 18.90 -0.38 0.28
N ALA A 34 19.04 0.26 1.44
CA ALA A 34 19.09 -0.46 2.72
C ALA A 34 17.80 -1.26 2.94
N HIS A 35 16.64 -0.63 2.73
CA HIS A 35 15.32 -1.23 2.88
C HIS A 35 14.39 -0.80 1.75
N ALA A 36 13.34 -1.58 1.53
CA ALA A 36 12.22 -1.25 0.65
C ALA A 36 10.91 -1.79 1.23
N LEU A 37 9.79 -1.23 0.77
CA LEU A 37 8.46 -1.71 1.12
C LEU A 37 8.03 -2.77 0.11
N TYR A 38 7.87 -4.02 0.54
CA TYR A 38 7.47 -5.14 -0.31
C TYR A 38 5.97 -5.37 -0.19
N ILE A 39 5.24 -5.15 -1.28
CA ILE A 39 3.80 -5.37 -1.38
C ILE A 39 3.56 -6.81 -1.82
N ALA A 40 3.13 -7.62 -0.86
CA ALA A 40 2.87 -9.04 -1.06
C ALA A 40 1.48 -9.31 -1.65
N ARG A 41 0.52 -8.40 -1.44
CA ARG A 41 -0.86 -8.61 -1.90
C ARG A 41 -1.58 -7.29 -2.14
N VAL A 42 -2.42 -7.27 -3.17
CA VAL A 42 -3.43 -6.24 -3.42
C VAL A 42 -4.69 -6.99 -3.86
N GLN A 43 -5.72 -7.04 -3.03
CA GLN A 43 -6.86 -7.92 -3.26
C GLN A 43 -8.19 -7.23 -2.95
N GLY A 44 -9.14 -7.33 -3.88
CA GLY A 44 -10.53 -6.96 -3.62
C GLY A 44 -11.24 -8.06 -2.83
N LYS A 45 -12.14 -7.67 -1.93
CA LYS A 45 -12.99 -8.63 -1.21
C LYS A 45 -14.13 -9.11 -2.12
N ASP A 46 -14.47 -10.39 -2.02
CA ASP A 46 -15.53 -10.99 -2.83
C ASP A 46 -16.88 -10.38 -2.46
N LYS A 47 -17.68 -10.05 -3.49
CA LYS A 47 -19.02 -9.44 -3.47
C LYS A 47 -19.01 -7.91 -3.37
N GLY A 48 -19.22 -7.26 -4.52
CA GLY A 48 -19.57 -5.83 -4.59
C GLY A 48 -18.88 -5.07 -5.71
N LEU A 49 -18.98 -5.53 -6.97
CA LEU A 49 -18.54 -4.72 -8.11
C LEU A 49 -19.19 -3.33 -8.08
N ASP A 50 -20.45 -3.25 -7.66
CA ASP A 50 -21.17 -2.00 -7.51
C ASP A 50 -20.60 -1.14 -6.37
N ARG A 51 -20.24 -1.74 -5.24
CA ARG A 51 -19.53 -1.04 -4.15
C ARG A 51 -18.15 -0.53 -4.59
N ILE A 52 -17.38 -1.32 -5.34
CA ILE A 52 -16.11 -0.87 -5.91
C ILE A 52 -16.34 0.33 -6.84
N ARG A 53 -17.38 0.29 -7.68
CA ARG A 53 -17.74 1.39 -8.59
C ARG A 53 -18.17 2.65 -7.82
N GLU A 54 -19.00 2.50 -6.80
CA GLU A 54 -19.48 3.59 -5.94
C GLU A 54 -18.32 4.23 -5.17
N ALA A 55 -17.49 3.41 -4.50
CA ALA A 55 -16.28 3.88 -3.84
C ALA A 55 -15.33 4.61 -4.81
N THR A 56 -15.16 4.09 -6.03
CA THR A 56 -14.34 4.74 -7.07
C THR A 56 -14.90 6.12 -7.45
N LYS A 57 -16.23 6.26 -7.59
CA LYS A 57 -16.88 7.55 -7.88
C LYS A 57 -16.66 8.54 -6.73
N GLY A 58 -16.83 8.10 -5.48
CA GLY A 58 -16.54 8.90 -4.29
C GLY A 58 -15.06 9.31 -4.17
N CYS A 59 -14.16 8.52 -4.75
CA CYS A 59 -12.71 8.75 -4.74
C CYS A 59 -12.18 9.49 -5.98
N ASN A 60 -12.93 10.43 -6.55
CA ASN A 60 -12.51 11.18 -7.75
C ASN A 60 -12.14 10.30 -8.96
N ASP A 61 -12.82 9.17 -9.12
CA ASP A 61 -12.52 8.11 -10.09
C ASP A 61 -11.12 7.47 -9.92
N VAL A 62 -10.59 7.47 -8.70
CA VAL A 62 -9.41 6.69 -8.32
C VAL A 62 -9.90 5.38 -7.71
N SER A 63 -9.43 4.24 -8.25
CA SER A 63 -9.87 2.93 -7.77
C SER A 63 -9.35 2.66 -6.34
N PRO A 64 -10.06 1.83 -5.54
CA PRO A 64 -9.60 1.43 -4.21
C PRO A 64 -8.18 0.88 -4.17
N ALA A 65 -7.80 0.04 -5.15
CA ALA A 65 -6.42 -0.47 -5.26
C ALA A 65 -5.39 0.66 -5.41
N MET A 66 -5.70 1.69 -6.21
CA MET A 66 -4.80 2.84 -6.38
C MET A 66 -4.78 3.76 -5.15
N MET A 67 -5.87 3.81 -4.39
CA MET A 67 -5.92 4.51 -3.10
C MET A 67 -5.02 3.83 -2.07
N LEU A 68 -5.08 2.50 -1.97
CA LEU A 68 -4.19 1.74 -1.11
C LEU A 68 -2.72 1.86 -1.51
N LEU A 69 -2.42 1.88 -2.82
CA LEU A 69 -1.05 2.10 -3.30
C LEU A 69 -0.55 3.51 -2.96
N ALA A 70 -1.41 4.53 -3.05
CA ALA A 70 -1.07 5.89 -2.61
C ALA A 70 -0.83 5.95 -1.09
N ALA A 71 -1.66 5.27 -0.30
CA ALA A 71 -1.46 5.15 1.15
C ALA A 71 -0.12 4.46 1.48
N ALA A 72 0.21 3.36 0.80
CA ALA A 72 1.50 2.67 0.96
C ALA A 72 2.70 3.56 0.60
N GLU A 73 2.60 4.35 -0.48
CA GLU A 73 3.62 5.35 -0.82
C GLU A 73 3.77 6.43 0.27
N GLY A 74 2.66 6.85 0.90
CA GLY A 74 2.68 7.75 2.06
C GLY A 74 3.47 7.17 3.24
N ILE A 75 3.27 5.89 3.55
CA ILE A 75 4.02 5.16 4.59
C ILE A 75 5.51 5.04 4.19
N ALA A 76 5.79 4.64 2.96
CA ALA A 76 7.16 4.52 2.48
C ALA A 76 7.91 5.85 2.57
N LYS A 77 7.28 6.97 2.19
CA LYS A 77 7.83 8.32 2.36
C LYS A 77 8.03 8.69 3.83
N ALA A 78 7.12 8.29 4.72
CA ALA A 78 7.27 8.53 6.16
C ALA A 78 8.47 7.79 6.78
N LEU A 79 8.89 6.68 6.15
CA LEU A 79 10.03 5.86 6.54
C LEU A 79 11.31 6.20 5.75
N ASP A 80 11.30 7.26 4.94
CA ASP A 80 12.39 7.66 4.05
C ASP A 80 12.84 6.55 3.05
N LEU A 81 11.89 5.73 2.62
CA LEU A 81 12.14 4.69 1.62
C LEU A 81 12.08 5.27 0.20
N GLY A 82 13.09 4.97 -0.61
CA GLY A 82 13.17 5.38 -2.01
C GLY A 82 12.48 4.43 -2.99
N ASP A 83 12.01 3.27 -2.52
CA ASP A 83 11.54 2.17 -3.36
C ASP A 83 10.44 1.35 -2.68
N MET A 84 9.41 0.99 -3.47
CA MET A 84 8.50 -0.12 -3.15
C MET A 84 8.68 -1.24 -4.17
N VAL A 85 8.34 -2.47 -3.79
CA VAL A 85 8.46 -3.66 -4.62
C VAL A 85 7.15 -4.43 -4.61
N GLY A 86 6.49 -4.53 -5.77
CA GLY A 86 5.32 -5.40 -5.94
C GLY A 86 5.73 -6.84 -6.26
N ILE A 87 5.17 -7.81 -5.56
CA ILE A 87 5.42 -9.24 -5.82
C ILE A 87 4.39 -9.75 -6.82
N GLY A 88 4.80 -10.06 -8.06
CA GLY A 88 3.92 -10.57 -9.11
C GLY A 88 3.30 -11.92 -8.78
N ALA A 89 2.25 -12.28 -9.52
CA ALA A 89 1.38 -13.40 -9.14
C ALA A 89 2.11 -14.75 -9.14
N SER A 90 3.00 -15.01 -10.10
CA SER A 90 3.76 -16.28 -10.14
C SER A 90 4.81 -16.43 -9.04
N ALA A 91 5.17 -15.35 -8.34
CA ALA A 91 6.09 -15.38 -7.21
C ALA A 91 5.37 -15.63 -5.86
N GLN A 92 4.04 -15.55 -5.85
CA GLN A 92 3.24 -15.84 -4.66
C GLN A 92 2.90 -17.34 -4.62
N VAL A 93 3.44 -18.05 -3.62
CA VAL A 93 3.15 -19.48 -3.39
C VAL A 93 1.63 -19.75 -3.27
N SER A 94 0.84 -18.77 -2.84
CA SER A 94 -0.63 -18.88 -2.76
C SER A 94 -1.37 -18.70 -4.09
N ALA A 95 -0.77 -18.01 -5.07
CA ALA A 95 -1.37 -17.81 -6.40
C ALA A 95 -0.99 -18.93 -7.36
N VAL A 96 0.10 -19.66 -7.11
CA VAL A 96 0.43 -20.92 -7.80
C VAL A 96 -0.29 -22.10 -7.11
N LYS A 97 -1.62 -22.00 -6.98
CA LYS A 97 -2.45 -23.21 -6.92
C LYS A 97 -2.69 -23.64 -8.36
N VAL A 98 -2.70 -24.96 -8.61
CA VAL A 98 -2.99 -25.57 -9.93
C VAL A 98 -4.29 -25.02 -10.57
N THR A 99 -5.16 -24.41 -9.77
CA THR A 99 -6.47 -23.89 -10.14
C THR A 99 -6.54 -22.39 -10.44
N THR A 100 -5.47 -21.59 -10.28
CA THR A 100 -5.54 -20.14 -10.56
C THR A 100 -5.54 -19.90 -12.08
N PRO A 101 -6.62 -19.33 -12.67
CA PRO A 101 -6.67 -19.13 -14.10
C PRO A 101 -5.60 -18.13 -14.58
N GLU A 102 -4.93 -18.42 -15.70
CA GLU A 102 -3.85 -17.60 -16.27
C GLU A 102 -4.23 -16.12 -16.43
N LYS A 103 -5.48 -15.83 -16.76
CA LYS A 103 -6.02 -14.47 -16.87
C LYS A 103 -5.84 -13.64 -15.58
N PHE A 104 -5.92 -14.26 -14.40
CA PHE A 104 -5.73 -13.55 -13.13
C PHE A 104 -4.26 -13.27 -12.85
N VAL A 105 -3.37 -14.23 -13.16
CA VAL A 105 -1.91 -14.05 -13.06
C VAL A 105 -1.49 -12.88 -13.95
N ARG A 106 -1.97 -12.87 -15.20
CA ARG A 106 -1.70 -11.80 -16.16
C ARG A 106 -2.24 -10.44 -15.69
N ALA A 107 -3.50 -10.37 -15.25
CA ALA A 107 -4.09 -9.12 -14.78
C ALA A 107 -3.34 -8.52 -13.57
N TYR A 108 -2.78 -9.37 -12.71
CA TYR A 108 -2.00 -8.94 -11.55
C TYR A 108 -0.63 -8.38 -11.94
N ASP A 109 0.05 -9.01 -12.90
CA ASP A 109 1.32 -8.50 -13.44
C ASP A 109 1.10 -7.21 -14.27
N GLU A 110 -0.01 -7.14 -15.00
CA GLU A 110 -0.46 -5.94 -15.72
C GLU A 110 -0.75 -4.78 -14.76
N PHE A 111 -1.27 -5.05 -13.56
CA PHE A 111 -1.46 -4.02 -12.55
C PHE A 111 -0.14 -3.30 -12.23
N TRP A 112 0.94 -4.04 -11.94
CA TRP A 112 2.23 -3.43 -11.61
C TRP A 112 2.82 -2.59 -12.75
N THR A 113 2.77 -3.11 -13.98
CA THR A 113 3.25 -2.37 -15.15
C THR A 113 2.39 -1.13 -15.42
N SER A 114 1.07 -1.20 -15.21
CA SER A 114 0.16 -0.06 -15.40
C SER A 114 0.43 1.13 -14.48
N VAL A 115 1.02 0.87 -13.30
CA VAL A 115 1.39 1.91 -12.32
C VAL A 115 2.85 2.37 -12.46
N GLY A 116 3.53 1.96 -13.53
CA GLY A 116 4.92 2.34 -13.81
C GLY A 116 5.97 1.40 -13.21
N GLY A 117 5.56 0.21 -12.76
CA GLY A 117 6.46 -0.80 -12.23
C GLY A 117 7.44 -1.31 -13.28
N VAL A 118 8.73 -1.27 -12.93
CA VAL A 118 9.81 -1.85 -13.74
C VAL A 118 10.05 -3.29 -13.28
N ARG A 119 9.96 -4.24 -14.20
CA ARG A 119 10.14 -5.66 -13.87
C ARG A 119 11.56 -5.94 -13.35
N LEU A 120 11.65 -6.71 -12.28
CA LEU A 120 12.86 -7.24 -11.67
C LEU A 120 12.92 -8.76 -11.84
N ALA A 121 14.01 -9.37 -11.35
CA ALA A 121 14.10 -10.83 -11.24
C ALA A 121 13.00 -11.42 -10.32
N ARG A 122 12.75 -12.73 -10.43
CA ARG A 122 11.77 -13.47 -9.60
C ARG A 122 10.35 -12.89 -9.64
N ASN A 123 9.94 -12.35 -10.79
CA ASN A 123 8.63 -11.74 -11.02
C ASN A 123 8.26 -10.64 -10.01
N MET A 124 9.23 -9.85 -9.57
CA MET A 124 9.00 -8.65 -8.78
C MET A 124 8.94 -7.40 -9.67
N TYR A 125 8.38 -6.31 -9.15
CA TYR A 125 8.23 -5.04 -9.86
C TYR A 125 8.67 -3.89 -8.98
N ARG A 126 9.72 -3.16 -9.40
CA ARG A 126 10.21 -1.97 -8.72
C ARG A 126 9.31 -0.78 -9.01
N LEU A 127 8.87 -0.10 -7.95
CA LEU A 127 8.21 1.21 -8.01
C LEU A 127 9.13 2.24 -7.35
N LYS A 128 9.80 3.05 -8.17
CA LYS A 128 10.66 4.12 -7.66
C LYS A 128 9.80 5.24 -7.05
N LEU A 129 10.19 5.71 -5.87
CA LEU A 129 9.50 6.80 -5.18
C LEU A 129 10.22 8.15 -5.41
N PRO A 130 9.45 9.26 -5.53
CA PRO A 130 8.00 9.31 -5.64
C PRO A 130 7.51 8.67 -6.95
N MET A 131 6.32 8.06 -6.94
CA MET A 131 5.77 7.47 -8.16
C MET A 131 5.37 8.57 -9.14
N LEU A 132 6.19 8.77 -10.18
CA LEU A 132 5.97 9.81 -11.19
C LEU A 132 4.99 9.32 -12.26
N GLY A 133 3.90 10.08 -12.45
CA GLY A 133 3.05 9.92 -13.61
C GLY A 133 3.60 10.71 -14.81
N LYS A 134 3.10 10.41 -16.02
CA LYS A 134 3.46 11.14 -17.25
C LYS A 134 3.42 12.67 -17.07
N PRO A 135 4.34 13.45 -17.64
CA PRO A 135 4.23 14.91 -17.66
C PRO A 135 2.85 15.37 -18.12
N ILE A 136 2.29 16.39 -17.46
CA ILE A 136 0.90 16.80 -17.73
C ILE A 136 0.71 17.31 -19.17
N LEU A 137 1.78 17.82 -19.77
CA LEU A 137 1.78 18.30 -21.15
C LEU A 137 1.64 17.16 -22.17
N GLU A 138 2.07 15.94 -21.83
CA GLU A 138 1.90 14.73 -22.65
C GLU A 138 0.49 14.13 -22.54
N ILE A 139 -0.32 14.58 -21.58
CA ILE A 139 -1.71 14.18 -21.46
C ILE A 139 -2.56 15.02 -22.42
N LYS A 140 -3.45 14.36 -23.17
CA LYS A 140 -4.43 15.03 -24.05
C LYS A 140 -5.16 16.15 -23.28
N ARG A 141 -5.33 17.31 -23.92
CA ARG A 141 -5.76 18.56 -23.28
C ARG A 141 -7.06 18.41 -22.47
N ASP A 142 -8.05 17.75 -23.06
CA ASP A 142 -9.34 17.40 -22.47
C ASP A 142 -9.24 16.50 -21.22
N HIS A 143 -8.23 15.63 -21.15
CA HIS A 143 -7.98 14.75 -20.00
C HIS A 143 -7.10 15.37 -18.90
N ARG A 144 -6.48 16.54 -19.14
CA ARG A 144 -5.53 17.16 -18.19
C ARG A 144 -6.19 17.50 -16.85
N SER A 145 -7.35 18.15 -16.86
CA SER A 145 -8.06 18.55 -15.63
C SER A 145 -8.41 17.35 -14.75
N ARG A 146 -8.99 16.30 -15.35
CA ARG A 146 -9.31 15.04 -14.65
C ARG A 146 -8.06 14.37 -14.09
N THR A 147 -6.99 14.30 -14.87
CA THR A 147 -5.70 13.74 -14.44
C THR A 147 -5.12 14.50 -13.26
N GLN A 148 -5.13 15.83 -13.29
CA GLN A 148 -4.66 16.65 -12.18
C GLN A 148 -5.50 16.46 -10.91
N ARG A 149 -6.84 16.38 -11.04
CA ARG A 149 -7.73 16.11 -9.90
C ARG A 149 -7.38 14.78 -9.23
N LYS A 150 -7.21 13.71 -10.01
CA LYS A 150 -6.77 12.40 -9.50
C LYS A 150 -5.40 12.47 -8.81
N ARG A 151 -4.46 13.23 -9.37
CA ARG A 151 -3.11 13.40 -8.78
C ARG A 151 -3.17 14.12 -7.44
N ARG A 152 -3.91 15.25 -7.36
CA ARG A 152 -4.11 15.99 -6.11
C ARG A 152 -4.77 15.12 -5.05
N PHE A 153 -5.80 14.37 -5.42
CA PHE A 153 -6.49 13.47 -4.50
C PHE A 153 -5.56 12.39 -3.94
N LYS A 154 -4.81 11.69 -4.79
CA LYS A 154 -3.79 10.72 -4.34
C LYS A 154 -2.71 11.36 -3.49
N GLN A 155 -2.31 12.60 -3.80
CA GLN A 155 -1.31 13.33 -3.01
C GLN A 155 -1.81 13.60 -1.60
N GLY A 156 -3.06 14.05 -1.43
CA GLY A 156 -3.67 14.21 -0.11
C GLY A 156 -3.69 12.92 0.71
N VAL A 157 -4.04 11.79 0.08
CA VAL A 157 -3.99 10.46 0.73
C VAL A 157 -2.58 10.10 1.21
N LYS A 158 -1.56 10.29 0.35
CA LYS A 158 -0.15 10.03 0.73
C LYS A 158 0.25 10.84 1.95
N ASP A 159 -0.10 12.14 1.95
CA ASP A 159 0.34 13.06 2.99
C ASP A 159 -0.38 12.78 4.32
N GLU A 160 -1.70 12.55 4.30
CA GLU A 160 -2.48 12.20 5.49
C GLU A 160 -2.08 10.84 6.09
N VAL A 161 -1.97 9.80 5.26
CA VAL A 161 -1.56 8.47 5.73
C VAL A 161 -0.12 8.50 6.24
N GLY A 162 0.79 9.17 5.53
CA GLY A 162 2.17 9.31 5.97
C GLY A 162 2.29 10.05 7.30
N LYS A 163 1.49 11.11 7.51
CA LYS A 163 1.42 11.82 8.79
C LYS A 163 0.88 10.92 9.91
N ALA A 164 -0.27 10.27 9.69
CA ALA A 164 -0.87 9.37 10.67
C ALA A 164 0.07 8.22 11.04
N PHE A 165 0.79 7.66 10.06
CA PHE A 165 1.78 6.62 10.30
C PHE A 165 2.95 7.12 11.17
N ARG A 166 3.51 8.31 10.89
CA ARG A 166 4.54 8.91 11.76
C ARG A 166 4.04 9.09 13.19
N ASP A 167 2.82 9.59 13.32
CA ASP A 167 2.21 9.87 14.62
C ASP A 167 1.97 8.59 15.43
N ALA A 168 1.56 7.50 14.79
CA ALA A 168 1.26 6.25 15.46
C ALA A 168 2.49 5.35 15.68
N ALA A 169 3.43 5.30 14.72
CA ALA A 169 4.48 4.29 14.67
C ALA A 169 5.89 4.83 14.95
N LEU A 170 6.14 6.13 14.78
CA LEU A 170 7.48 6.73 14.92
C LEU A 170 7.59 7.73 16.07
N ARG A 171 6.47 8.08 16.73
CA ARG A 171 6.57 8.80 18.00
C ARG A 171 7.17 7.85 19.04
N PRO A 172 8.30 8.19 19.69
CA PRO A 172 8.73 7.45 20.86
C PRO A 172 7.56 7.52 21.85
N GLY A 173 7.10 6.35 22.30
CA GLY A 173 5.97 6.28 23.21
C GLY A 173 6.15 7.31 24.31
N THR A 174 5.13 8.16 24.52
CA THR A 174 4.83 8.60 25.88
C THR A 174 4.94 7.36 26.74
N SER A 175 5.99 7.33 27.56
CA SER A 175 6.21 6.30 28.55
C SER A 175 4.86 5.91 29.12
N ARG A 176 4.48 4.63 29.05
CA ARG A 176 3.51 4.12 30.03
C ARG A 176 4.14 4.47 31.37
N SER A 177 3.60 5.50 32.03
CA SER A 177 4.12 5.93 33.32
C SER A 177 4.08 4.73 34.25
N SER A 178 5.13 4.59 35.04
CA SER A 178 5.32 3.61 36.11
C SER A 178 4.31 3.71 37.26
N SER A 179 3.07 4.14 36.99
CA SER A 179 1.99 4.27 37.96
C SER A 179 1.28 2.94 38.21
N ASP A 180 1.20 2.05 37.22
CA ASP A 180 0.45 0.78 37.37
C ASP A 180 1.28 -0.32 38.06
N ALA A 181 2.61 -0.15 38.16
CA ALA A 181 3.48 -1.10 38.87
C ALA A 181 3.43 -0.92 40.40
N ALA A 182 2.98 0.24 40.89
CA ALA A 182 2.84 0.49 42.33
C ALA A 182 1.54 -0.08 42.92
N GLU A 183 0.49 -0.22 42.10
CA GLU A 183 -0.82 -0.70 42.57
C GLU A 183 -0.89 -2.23 42.70
N ILE A 184 -0.05 -2.97 41.97
CA ILE A 184 0.00 -4.45 42.08
C ILE A 184 0.87 -4.90 43.29
N ALA A 185 1.81 -4.07 43.75
CA ALA A 185 2.66 -4.39 44.90
C ALA A 185 2.00 -4.12 46.27
N ALA A 186 0.91 -3.34 46.30
CA ALA A 186 0.17 -3.03 47.53
C ALA A 186 -0.86 -4.12 47.90
N THR A 187 -1.44 -4.81 46.90
CA THR A 187 -2.47 -5.85 47.12
C THR A 187 -1.88 -7.22 47.50
N ALA A 188 -0.55 -7.40 47.41
CA ALA A 188 0.13 -8.63 47.83
C ALA A 188 0.64 -8.59 49.29
N ARG A 189 0.32 -7.54 50.06
CA ARG A 189 0.73 -7.38 51.48
C ARG A 189 -0.43 -7.06 52.43
N SER A 190 -1.66 -7.45 52.08
CA SER A 190 -2.82 -7.43 52.99
C SER A 190 -3.39 -8.83 53.18
#